data_AF-A0A537PQ22-F1
#
_entry.id   AF-A0A537PQ22-F1
#
_cell.length_a   1.000
_cell.length_b   1.000
_cell.length_c   1.000
_cell.angle_alpha   90.00
_cell.angle_beta   90.00
_cell.angle_gamma   90.00
#
_symmetry.space_group_name_H-M   'P 1'
#
loop_
_entity.id
_entity.type
_entity.pdbx_description
1 polymer ?
#
loop_
_entity_poly.entity_id
_entity_poly.type
_entity_poly.pdbx_seq_one_letter_code
_entity_poly.pdbx_strand_id
1 'polypeptide(L)' 'MTPGARLAAAIEILGDIEATRRPAAGALKDWGLHHRFAGSADRAVIAGLVYD' A
#
# COMPACT_ATOMS: atom_id res chain seq x y z
N MET A 1 -3.39 -1.49 12.15
CA MET A 1 -4.62 -1.15 11.36
C MET A 1 -5.66 -2.24 11.48
N THR A 2 -6.94 -1.94 11.23
CA THR A 2 -7.98 -2.99 11.05
C THR A 2 -7.80 -3.69 9.70
N PRO A 3 -8.35 -4.91 9.50
CA PRO A 3 -8.30 -5.57 8.19
C PRO A 3 -8.90 -4.72 7.06
N GLY A 4 -10.04 -4.06 7.30
CA GLY A 4 -10.66 -3.18 6.31
C GLY A 4 -9.77 -1.99 5.92
N ALA A 5 -9.04 -1.41 6.88
CA ALA A 5 -8.10 -0.34 6.58
C ALA A 5 -6.90 -0.82 5.73
N ARG A 6 -6.48 -2.09 5.85
CA ARG A 6 -5.42 -2.66 5.01
C ARG A 6 -5.90 -2.89 3.58
N LEU A 7 -7.13 -3.35 3.40
CA LEU A 7 -7.75 -3.47 2.07
C LEU A 7 -7.91 -2.09 1.41
N ALA A 8 -8.40 -1.09 2.16
CA ALA A 8 -8.50 0.27 1.65
C ALA A 8 -7.15 0.84 1.21
N ALA A 9 -6.08 0.61 2.00
CA ALA A 9 -4.73 1.00 1.62
C ALA A 9 -4.22 0.28 0.36
N ALA A 10 -4.49 -1.02 0.21
CA ALA A 10 -4.12 -1.75 -1.00
C ALA A 10 -4.82 -1.19 -2.25
N ILE A 11 -6.13 -0.87 -2.14
CA ILE A 11 -6.90 -0.25 -3.23
C ILE A 11 -6.32 1.12 -3.60
N GLU A 12 -6.00 1.96 -2.62
CA GLU A 12 -5.37 3.27 -2.85
C GLU A 12 -4.06 3.13 -3.64
N ILE A 13 -3.20 2.19 -3.22
CA ILE A 13 -1.90 1.96 -3.86
C ILE A 13 -2.07 1.42 -5.29
N LEU A 14 -2.99 0.48 -5.51
CA LEU A 14 -3.27 -0.06 -6.84
C LEU A 14 -3.81 1.02 -7.78
N GLY A 15 -4.70 1.88 -7.29
CA GLY A 15 -5.22 3.00 -8.07
C GLY A 15 -4.12 4.00 -8.46
N ASP A 16 -3.18 4.27 -7.57
CA ASP A 16 -2.03 5.12 -7.88
C ASP A 16 -1.06 4.46 -8.89
N ILE A 17 -0.79 3.16 -8.77
CA ILE A 17 -0.02 2.39 -9.77
C ILE A 17 -0.69 2.48 -11.15
N GLU A 18 -2.01 2.31 -11.22
CA GLU A 18 -2.77 2.39 -12.46
C GLU A 18 -2.69 3.79 -13.08
N ALA A 19 -2.94 4.83 -12.29
CA ALA A 19 -2.97 6.22 -12.74
C ALA A 19 -1.61 6.75 -13.20
N THR A 20 -0.54 6.37 -12.50
CA THR A 20 0.81 6.93 -12.74
C THR A 20 1.73 5.98 -13.51
N ARG A 21 1.29 4.74 -13.75
CA ARG A 21 2.05 3.68 -14.44
C ARG A 21 3.43 3.42 -13.80
N ARG A 22 3.54 3.59 -12.48
CA ARG A 22 4.79 3.39 -11.73
C ARG A 22 4.91 1.97 -11.14
N PRO A 23 6.12 1.46 -10.89
CA PRO A 23 6.31 0.15 -10.27
C PRO A 23 5.73 0.07 -8.85
N ALA A 24 5.16 -1.08 -8.49
CA ALA A 24 4.52 -1.31 -7.18
C ALA A 24 5.45 -1.04 -5.99
N ALA A 25 6.73 -1.42 -6.08
CA ALA A 25 7.72 -1.15 -5.03
C ALA A 25 7.90 0.36 -4.76
N GLY A 26 7.83 1.19 -5.81
CA GLY A 26 7.88 2.64 -5.68
C GLY A 26 6.63 3.18 -4.99
N ALA A 27 5.45 2.71 -5.41
CA ALA A 27 4.18 3.12 -4.83
C ALA A 27 4.04 2.74 -3.35
N LEU A 28 4.40 1.51 -2.99
CA LEU A 28 4.42 1.03 -1.60
C LEU A 28 5.35 1.85 -0.71
N LYS A 29 6.54 2.18 -1.22
CA LYS A 29 7.51 3.00 -0.48
C LYS A 29 6.96 4.40 -0.21
N ASP A 30 6.45 5.04 -1.25
CA ASP A 30 5.90 6.40 -1.20
C ASP A 30 4.66 6.49 -0.31
N TRP A 31 3.68 5.60 -0.50
CA TRP A 31 2.51 5.48 0.36
C TRP A 31 2.93 5.32 1.83
N GLY A 32 3.93 4.47 2.09
CA GLY A 32 4.46 4.27 3.42
C GLY A 32 5.14 5.50 4.03
N LEU A 33 5.74 6.40 3.25
CA LEU A 33 6.32 7.64 3.77
C LEU A 33 5.22 8.59 4.28
N HIS A 34 4.08 8.62 3.58
CA HIS A 34 2.93 9.46 3.93
C HIS A 34 2.03 8.85 5.02
N HIS A 35 2.00 7.52 5.16
CA HIS A 35 1.15 6.80 6.12
C HIS A 35 1.96 6.24 7.30
N ARG A 36 2.47 7.14 8.15
CA ARG A 36 3.33 6.80 9.31
C ARG A 36 2.65 5.95 10.39
N PHE A 37 1.32 5.96 10.45
CA PHE A 37 0.56 5.11 11.37
C PHE A 37 0.63 3.62 11.00
N ALA A 38 0.94 3.28 9.74
CA ALA A 38 1.10 1.90 9.32
C ALA A 38 2.46 1.38 9.80
N GLY A 39 2.46 0.45 10.76
CA GLY A 39 3.66 -0.23 11.23
C GLY A 39 4.22 -1.22 10.21
N SER A 40 5.38 -1.82 10.50
CA SER A 40 6.04 -2.79 9.60
C SER A 40 5.16 -3.99 9.27
N ALA A 41 4.42 -4.53 10.25
CA ALA A 41 3.48 -5.62 10.04
C ALA A 41 2.29 -5.23 9.14
N ASP A 42 1.73 -4.04 9.34
CA ASP A 42 0.65 -3.54 8.47
C ASP A 42 1.16 -3.37 7.03
N ARG A 43 2.36 -2.80 6.86
CA ARG A 43 3.00 -2.62 5.55
C ARG A 43 3.31 -3.94 4.85
N ALA A 44 3.73 -4.96 5.60
CA ALA A 44 3.99 -6.28 5.04
C ALA A 44 2.71 -6.94 4.52
N VAL A 45 1.61 -6.85 5.26
CA VAL A 45 0.30 -7.37 4.82
C VAL A 45 -0.21 -6.60 3.59
N ILE A 46 -0.13 -5.27 3.60
CA ILE A 46 -0.53 -4.45 2.46
C ILE A 46 0.31 -4.78 1.22
N ALA A 47 1.63 -4.91 1.36
CA ALA A 47 2.50 -5.31 0.26
C ALA A 47 2.11 -6.68 -0.31
N GLY A 48 1.80 -7.65 0.56
CA GLY A 48 1.27 -8.95 0.13
C GLY A 48 0.02 -8.82 -0.72
N LEU A 49 -0.95 -8.01 -0.29
CA LEU A 49 -2.19 -7.76 -1.03
C LEU A 49 -1.99 -7.03 -2.38
N VAL A 50 -0.95 -6.21 -2.51
CA VAL A 50 -0.66 -5.46 -3.73
C VAL A 50 0.10 -6.31 -4.76
N TYR A 51 0.88 -7.30 -4.29
CA TYR A 51 1.67 -8.17 -5.16
C TYR A 51 0.96 -9.47 -5.57
N ASP A 52 -0.12 -9.85 -4.89
CA ASP A 52 -1.01 -10.97 -5.24
C ASP A 52 -1.88 -10.60 -6.45
#